data_AF-A0A653I2F9-F1
#
_entry.id   AF-A0A653I2F9-F1
#
_cell.length_a   1.000
_cell.length_b   1.000
_cell.length_c   1.000
_cell.angle_alpha   90.00
_cell.angle_beta   90.00
_cell.angle_gamma   90.00
#
_symmetry.space_group_name_H-M   'P 1'
#
loop_
_entity.id
_entity.type
_entity.pdbx_description
1 polymer ?
#
loop_
_entity_poly.entity_id
_entity_poly.type
_entity_poly.pdbx_seq_one_letter_code
_entity_poly.pdbx_strand_id
1 'polypeptide(L)'
;MEIILAIIAVGAAFWFFFSYLLGFKKKNITMTFDDRFYTLDEHVKAIEQKLKQDGKQVEYLGNRRFLVSGKRYLFVERTVSMSGVPMQQTILEFEK
;
A
#
# COMPACT_ATOMS: atom_id res chain seq x y z
N MET A 1 -12.55 -35.13 20.07
CA MET A 1 -11.55 -34.88 19.00
C MET A 1 -12.21 -34.28 17.77
N GLU A 2 -13.23 -34.91 17.20
CA GLU A 2 -13.91 -34.40 15.98
C GLU A 2 -14.57 -33.02 16.13
N ILE A 3 -15.24 -32.75 17.25
CA ILE A 3 -15.88 -31.44 17.50
C ILE A 3 -14.84 -30.32 17.58
N ILE A 4 -13.69 -30.59 18.20
CA ILE A 4 -12.59 -29.61 18.30
C ILE A 4 -12.02 -29.32 16.91
N LEU A 5 -11.85 -30.35 16.08
CA LEU A 5 -11.39 -30.19 14.69
C LEU A 5 -12.40 -29.40 13.84
N ALA A 6 -13.70 -29.64 14.02
CA ALA A 6 -14.75 -28.89 13.33
C ALA A 6 -14.74 -27.40 13.70
N ILE A 7 -14.55 -27.06 14.99
CA ILE A 7 -14.47 -25.67 15.46
C ILE A 7 -13.24 -24.97 14.85
N ILE A 8 -12.08 -25.64 14.82
CA ILE A 8 -10.86 -25.09 14.22
C ILE A 8 -11.06 -24.87 12.71
N ALA A 9 -11.68 -25.81 12.00
CA ALA A 9 -11.95 -25.68 10.57
C ALA A 9 -12.88 -24.51 10.25
N VAL A 10 -13.95 -24.32 11.04
CA VAL A 10 -14.88 -23.19 10.89
C VAL A 10 -14.16 -21.87 11.19
N GLY A 11 -13.35 -21.81 12.26
CA GLY A 11 -12.56 -20.63 12.60
C GLY A 11 -11.57 -20.24 11.50
N ALA A 12 -10.87 -21.22 10.91
CA ALA A 12 -9.96 -20.99 9.80
C ALA A 12 -10.71 -20.51 8.54
N ALA A 13 -11.83 -21.16 8.18
CA ALA A 13 -12.65 -20.75 7.04
C ALA A 13 -13.17 -19.31 7.21
N PHE A 14 -13.64 -18.96 8.41
CA PHE A 14 -14.09 -17.61 8.74
C PHE A 14 -12.95 -16.59 8.63
N TRP A 15 -11.75 -16.92 9.14
CA TRP A 15 -10.57 -16.08 9.01
C TRP A 15 -10.18 -15.85 7.54
N PHE A 16 -10.13 -16.91 6.73
CA PHE A 16 -9.83 -16.80 5.31
C PHE A 16 -10.88 -15.95 4.57
N PHE A 17 -12.17 -16.19 4.84
CA PHE A 17 -13.27 -15.42 4.28
C PHE A 17 -13.16 -13.93 4.63
N PHE A 18 -12.91 -13.58 5.89
CA PHE A 18 -12.73 -12.19 6.31
C PHE A 18 -11.48 -11.54 5.70
N SER A 19 -10.37 -12.27 5.61
CA SER A 19 -9.14 -11.76 4.99
C SER A 19 -9.31 -11.46 3.49
N TYR A 20 -10.15 -12.24 2.81
CA TYR A 20 -10.54 -12.01 1.41
C TYR A 20 -11.51 -10.83 1.29
N LEU A 21 -12.55 -10.78 2.13
CA LEU A 21 -13.63 -9.78 2.07
C LEU A 21 -13.16 -8.38 2.46
N LEU A 22 -12.24 -8.26 3.41
CA LEU A 22 -11.63 -6.98 3.79
C LEU A 22 -10.77 -6.36 2.68
N GLY A 23 -10.63 -7.03 1.54
CA GLY A 23 -10.04 -6.43 0.36
C GLY A 23 -8.64 -5.91 0.66
N PHE A 24 -7.83 -6.68 1.40
CA PHE A 24 -6.39 -6.49 1.43
C PHE A 24 -5.92 -6.57 -0.03
N LYS A 25 -5.95 -5.42 -0.73
CA LYS A 25 -5.40 -5.23 -2.06
C LYS A 25 -3.88 -5.29 -1.88
N LYS A 26 -3.37 -6.50 -1.63
CA LYS A 26 -1.98 -6.87 -1.26
C LYS A 26 -0.93 -6.40 -2.28
N LYS A 27 -1.34 -5.74 -3.37
CA LYS A 27 -0.45 -5.26 -4.41
C LYS A 27 -0.09 -3.79 -4.25
N ASN A 28 -0.95 -2.97 -3.63
CA ASN A 28 -0.69 -1.54 -3.50
C ASN A 28 0.44 -1.31 -2.48
N ILE A 29 1.28 -0.31 -2.73
CA ILE A 29 2.30 0.12 -1.78
C ILE A 29 1.80 1.42 -1.17
N THR A 30 1.53 1.40 0.13
CA THR A 30 1.06 2.58 0.87
C THR A 30 2.16 3.06 1.79
N MET A 31 2.43 4.36 1.77
CA MET A 31 3.37 5.01 2.67
C MET A 31 2.83 6.36 3.11
N THR A 32 3.16 6.76 4.33
CA THR A 32 2.84 8.07 4.89
C THR A 32 4.17 8.73 5.21
N PHE A 33 4.35 9.96 4.76
CA PHE A 33 5.52 10.76 5.11
C PHE A 33 5.17 11.66 6.29
N ASP A 34 6.17 11.98 7.10
CA ASP A 34 6.02 12.94 8.20
C ASP A 34 5.82 14.36 7.65
N ASP A 35 6.53 14.67 6.56
CA ASP A 35 6.41 15.93 5.84
C ASP A 35 5.32 15.89 4.76
N ARG A 36 4.70 17.05 4.52
CA ARG A 36 3.74 17.25 3.42
C ARG A 36 4.46 17.81 2.20
N PHE A 37 4.22 17.21 1.05
CA PHE A 37 4.75 17.66 -0.24
C PHE A 37 3.71 18.49 -0.98
N TYR A 38 4.13 19.68 -1.44
CA TYR A 38 3.26 20.60 -2.16
C TYR A 38 3.42 20.50 -3.68
N THR A 39 4.55 19.95 -4.14
CA THR A 39 4.83 19.74 -5.56
C THR A 39 4.94 18.26 -5.88
N LEU A 40 4.52 17.89 -7.09
CA LEU A 40 4.63 16.51 -7.58
C LEU A 40 6.09 16.05 -7.60
N ASP A 41 7.02 16.92 -8.01
CA ASP A 41 8.43 16.55 -8.17
C ASP A 41 9.12 16.27 -6.83
N GLU A 42 8.85 17.07 -5.81
CA GLU A 42 9.35 16.80 -4.45
C GLU A 42 8.80 15.47 -3.92
N HIS A 43 7.50 15.25 -4.13
CA HIS A 43 6.84 14.03 -3.66
C HIS A 43 7.38 12.79 -4.38
N VAL A 44 7.58 12.88 -5.70
CA VAL A 44 8.16 11.80 -6.51
C VAL A 44 9.56 11.45 -6.00
N LYS A 45 10.41 12.44 -5.75
CA LYS A 45 11.77 12.21 -5.21
C LYS A 45 11.72 11.52 -3.84
N ALA A 46 10.81 11.96 -2.97
CA ALA A 46 10.64 11.34 -1.66
C ALA A 46 10.19 9.87 -1.75
N ILE A 47 9.26 9.56 -2.68
CA ILE A 47 8.82 8.19 -2.97
C ILE A 47 9.99 7.34 -3.46
N GLU A 48 10.76 7.84 -4.44
CA GLU A 48 11.91 7.12 -4.97
C GLU A 48 12.95 6.84 -3.88
N GLN A 49 13.27 7.85 -3.06
CA GLN A 49 14.21 7.71 -1.95
C GLN A 49 13.72 6.66 -0.94
N LYS A 50 12.45 6.73 -0.52
CA LYS A 50 11.87 5.79 0.43
C LYS A 50 11.90 4.35 -0.11
N LEU A 51 11.51 4.15 -1.36
CA LEU A 51 11.51 2.83 -2.00
C LEU A 51 12.92 2.26 -2.16
N LYS A 52 13.91 3.11 -2.51
CA LYS A 52 15.33 2.70 -2.56
C LYS A 52 15.84 2.29 -1.17
N GLN A 53 15.49 3.04 -0.13
CA GLN A 53 15.81 2.69 1.26
C GLN A 53 15.19 1.36 1.68
N ASP A 54 13.98 1.06 1.20
CA ASP A 54 13.29 -0.22 1.42
C ASP A 54 13.84 -1.36 0.52
N GLY A 55 14.96 -1.13 -0.18
CA GLY A 55 15.62 -2.11 -1.04
C GLY A 55 14.88 -2.41 -2.35
N LYS A 56 13.95 -1.57 -2.76
CA LYS A 56 13.22 -1.71 -4.03
C LYS A 56 13.96 -0.99 -5.15
N GLN A 57 13.98 -1.60 -6.33
CA GLN A 57 14.31 -0.91 -7.57
C GLN A 57 13.10 -0.06 -7.97
N VAL A 58 13.30 1.22 -8.23
CA VAL A 58 12.24 2.17 -8.58
C VAL A 58 12.68 3.10 -9.69
N GLU A 59 11.77 3.35 -10.62
CA GLU A 59 11.91 4.32 -11.70
C GLU A 59 10.59 5.08 -11.86
N TYR A 60 10.65 6.41 -11.92
CA TYR A 60 9.51 7.24 -12.26
C TYR A 60 9.33 7.33 -13.78
N LEU A 61 8.16 6.89 -14.27
CA LEU A 61 7.83 6.84 -15.70
C LEU A 61 7.16 8.13 -16.21
N GLY A 62 6.98 9.13 -15.35
CA GLY A 62 6.15 10.30 -15.64
C GLY A 62 4.65 10.02 -15.51
N ASN A 63 3.83 11.06 -15.65
CA ASN A 63 2.37 10.96 -15.57
C ASN A 63 1.86 10.23 -14.32
N ARG A 64 2.51 10.49 -13.17
CA ARG A 64 2.23 9.82 -11.88
C ARG A 64 2.37 8.31 -11.93
N ARG A 65 3.24 7.75 -12.78
CA ARG A 65 3.49 6.31 -12.85
C ARG A 65 4.87 5.93 -12.36
N PHE A 66 4.95 4.82 -11.67
CA PHE A 66 6.19 4.24 -11.17
C PHE A 66 6.34 2.81 -11.66
N LEU A 67 7.58 2.43 -11.99
CA LEU A 67 8.00 1.05 -12.14
C LEU A 67 8.73 0.66 -10.85
N VAL A 68 8.13 -0.22 -10.05
CA VAL A 68 8.72 -0.71 -8.79
C VAL A 68 8.98 -2.20 -8.93
N SER A 69 10.24 -2.60 -8.91
CA SER A 69 10.68 -4.00 -9.10
C SER A 69 10.01 -4.67 -10.31
N GLY A 70 9.97 -3.96 -11.44
CA GLY A 70 9.39 -4.45 -12.70
C GLY A 70 7.86 -4.41 -12.78
N LYS A 71 7.16 -3.90 -11.76
CA LYS A 71 5.69 -3.77 -11.74
C LYS A 71 5.27 -2.32 -11.86
N ARG A 72 4.21 -2.05 -12.63
CA ARG A 72 3.71 -0.69 -12.85
C ARG A 72 2.70 -0.29 -11.78
N TYR A 73 2.79 0.97 -11.38
CA TYR A 73 1.98 1.55 -10.34
C TYR A 73 1.55 2.96 -10.71
N LEU A 74 0.29 3.27 -10.42
CA LEU A 74 -0.25 4.63 -10.46
C LEU A 74 -0.09 5.27 -9.07
N PHE A 75 0.54 6.43 -9.02
CA PHE A 75 0.67 7.23 -7.82
C PHE A 75 -0.60 8.07 -7.57
N VAL A 76 -1.27 7.76 -6.48
CA VAL A 76 -2.43 8.48 -5.94
C VAL A 76 -2.09 9.02 -4.56
N GLU A 77 -2.54 10.23 -4.28
CA GLU A 77 -2.43 10.84 -2.96
C GLU A 77 -3.81 11.03 -2.33
N ARG A 78 -3.89 10.86 -1.01
CA ARG A 78 -5.09 11.18 -0.24
C ARG A 78 -4.73 11.74 1.12
N THR A 79 -5.60 12.57 1.68
CA THR A 79 -5.46 13.01 3.07
C THR A 79 -6.20 12.03 3.98
N VAL A 80 -5.52 11.53 5.02
CA VAL A 80 -6.10 10.66 6.05
C VAL A 80 -5.94 11.32 7.42
N SER A 81 -6.91 11.14 8.30
CA SER A 81 -6.79 11.59 9.70
C SER A 81 -6.15 10.48 10.53
N MET A 82 -4.99 10.77 11.13
CA MET A 82 -4.32 9.89 12.09
C MET A 82 -4.36 10.58 13.45
N SER A 83 -5.17 10.07 14.37
CA SER A 83 -5.36 10.65 15.71
C SER A 83 -5.76 12.14 15.69
N GLY A 84 -6.57 12.56 14.71
CA GLY A 84 -7.02 13.94 14.57
C GLY A 84 -6.06 14.85 13.79
N VAL A 85 -4.86 14.35 13.43
CA VAL A 85 -3.89 15.09 12.61
C VAL A 85 -4.06 14.70 11.13
N PRO A 86 -4.25 15.66 10.21
CA PRO A 86 -4.38 15.38 8.79
C PRO A 86 -3.01 15.06 8.16
N MET A 87 -2.80 13.80 7.79
CA MET A 87 -1.57 13.30 7.16
C MET A 87 -1.77 13.10 5.65
N GLN A 88 -0.74 13.40 4.86
CA GLN A 88 -0.73 13.07 3.43
C GLN A 88 -0.28 11.62 3.25
N GLN A 89 -1.18 10.78 2.75
CA GLN A 89 -0.90 9.38 2.45
C GLN A 89 -0.65 9.21 0.95
N THR A 90 0.44 8.51 0.68
CA THR A 90 0.87 8.11 -0.66
C THR A 90 0.43 6.68 -0.93
N ILE A 91 -0.19 6.46 -2.08
CA ILE A 91 -0.62 5.13 -2.53
C ILE A 91 -0.08 4.91 -3.93
N LEU A 92 0.69 3.84 -4.09
CA LEU A 92 1.04 3.29 -5.39
C LEU A 92 0.05 2.17 -5.68
N GLU A 93 -0.94 2.46 -6.52
CA GLU A 93 -1.97 1.52 -6.95
C GLU A 93 -1.42 0.63 -8.07
N PHE A 94 -1.49 -0.68 -7.89
CA PHE A 94 -0.98 -1.61 -8.89
C PHE A 94 -1.79 -1.53 -10.19
N GLU A 95 -1.12 -1.24 -11.31
CA GLU A 95 -1.70 -1.30 -12.64
C GLU A 95 -1.54 -2.74 -13.17
N LYS A 96 -2.67 -3.39 -13.52
CA LYS A 96 -2.71 -4.78 -14.02
C LYS A 96 -2.29 -4.87 -15.49
#